data_AF-A0A6J1MAW7-F1
#
_entry.id   AF-A0A6J1MAW7-F1
#
_cell.length_a   1.000
_cell.length_b   1.000
_cell.length_c   1.000
_cell.angle_alpha   90.00
_cell.angle_beta   90.00
_cell.angle_gamma   90.00
#
_symmetry.space_group_name_H-M   'P 1'
#
loop_
_entity.id
_entity.type
_entity.pdbx_description
1 polymer ?
#
loop_
_entity_poly.entity_id
_entity_poly.type
_entity_poly.pdbx_seq_one_letter_code
_entity_poly.pdbx_strand_id
1 'polypeptide(L)'
;MYRYIFLIGTLNAICNGLENGLARTPPMGWLSWERFRCNTDCANDPDNCISERLFQIMADLLVTEGYASVGYEYVNIDDCWLERHRGTDGKLLADHKRFPSGIKALSDYIHSRGLKFGIYEDYGNFTCAGYPGIIGYEEIDALQFAEWDVDYVKLDGCYALPYDMDRGYTQFGRFLNSTGKAMVYSCSWPVYQIYAGIQPNFSAIQTHCNLWRNFDDIQDSWASVENIIDYYGNNQDLIAPNAGPGHWNDPDMLIIGNFGLSYEQAKTQFAIWSILAAPLLMSVDLRTIRPEFKEILLNRKIISVDQDPLGIQGRRIYKHKGIEIWSKPISPVYQNFYSYALAFINRRTDGTPSDISVTLRELGLINNYGYRVEDLYENINYGILFPKTKIKVKVNPSGVVMLKGETQNINKF
;
A
#
# COMPACT_ATOMS: atom_id res chain seq x y z
N MET A 1 -44.54 -43.85 20.12
CA MET A 1 -44.12 -43.43 18.78
C MET A 1 -44.24 -41.90 18.71
N TYR A 2 -43.23 -41.17 19.19
CA TYR A 2 -43.19 -39.70 19.10
C TYR A 2 -41.92 -39.32 18.36
N ARG A 3 -42.08 -38.80 17.14
CA ARG A 3 -41.02 -38.30 16.27
C ARG A 3 -40.59 -36.93 16.78
N TYR A 4 -39.31 -36.78 17.15
CA TYR A 4 -38.67 -35.48 17.24
C TYR A 4 -38.18 -35.10 15.83
N ILE A 5 -38.71 -34.01 15.28
CA ILE A 5 -38.20 -33.36 14.08
C ILE A 5 -37.14 -32.35 14.55
N PHE A 6 -35.87 -32.63 14.28
CA PHE A 6 -34.82 -31.61 14.37
C PHE A 6 -34.85 -30.79 13.08
N LEU A 7 -35.29 -29.53 13.18
CA LEU A 7 -35.01 -28.53 12.15
C LEU A 7 -33.58 -28.01 12.40
N ILE A 8 -32.63 -28.41 11.57
CA ILE A 8 -31.34 -27.74 11.45
C ILE A 8 -31.57 -26.57 10.48
N GLY A 9 -31.79 -25.38 11.02
CA GLY A 9 -31.77 -24.15 10.24
C GLY A 9 -30.33 -23.70 10.05
N THR A 10 -29.75 -23.92 8.88
CA THR A 10 -28.52 -23.25 8.46
C THR A 10 -28.87 -21.80 8.11
N LEU A 11 -28.58 -20.88 9.02
CA LEU A 11 -28.49 -19.45 8.69
C LEU A 11 -27.23 -19.25 7.85
N ASN A 12 -27.36 -19.31 6.53
CA ASN A 12 -26.40 -18.67 5.64
C ASN A 12 -26.57 -17.17 5.83
N ALA A 13 -25.76 -16.57 6.70
CA ALA A 13 -25.53 -15.14 6.65
C ALA A 13 -24.88 -14.86 5.31
N ILE A 14 -25.64 -14.31 4.37
CA ILE A 14 -25.09 -13.72 3.14
C ILE A 14 -24.34 -12.48 3.62
N CYS A 15 -23.05 -12.65 3.95
CA CYS A 15 -22.18 -11.52 4.19
C CYS A 15 -22.01 -10.80 2.85
N ASN A 16 -22.71 -9.68 2.67
CA ASN A 16 -22.65 -8.89 1.44
C ASN A 16 -21.34 -8.09 1.28
N GLY A 17 -20.34 -8.31 2.14
CA GLY A 17 -19.02 -7.68 2.10
C GLY A 17 -17.94 -8.58 1.51
N LEU A 18 -16.84 -7.98 1.07
CA LEU A 18 -15.67 -8.64 0.49
C LEU A 18 -15.06 -9.62 1.50
N GLU A 19 -14.78 -9.19 2.75
CA GLU A 19 -14.18 -9.96 3.87
C GLU A 19 -13.52 -11.29 3.43
N ASN A 20 -12.55 -11.16 2.51
CA ASN A 20 -12.05 -12.27 1.69
C ASN A 20 -10.85 -12.99 2.33
N GLY A 21 -10.53 -12.66 3.58
CA GLY A 21 -9.38 -13.22 4.30
C GLY A 21 -8.02 -12.64 3.89
N LEU A 22 -7.97 -11.72 2.92
CA LEU A 22 -6.73 -11.14 2.39
C LEU A 22 -6.39 -9.79 3.03
N ALA A 23 -5.21 -9.26 2.70
CA ALA A 23 -4.70 -7.97 3.16
C ALA A 23 -4.81 -7.77 4.68
N ARG A 24 -4.55 -8.81 5.49
CA ARG A 24 -4.61 -8.71 6.96
C ARG A 24 -3.49 -7.85 7.54
N THR A 25 -2.43 -7.63 6.77
CA THR A 25 -1.46 -6.54 6.87
C THR A 25 -1.45 -5.79 5.53
N PRO A 26 -0.91 -4.55 5.45
CA PRO A 26 -0.85 -3.82 4.20
C PRO A 26 -0.10 -4.62 3.10
N PRO A 27 -0.60 -4.69 1.86
CA PRO A 27 0.09 -5.40 0.79
C PRO A 27 1.51 -4.85 0.53
N MET A 28 2.47 -5.74 0.26
CA MET A 28 3.84 -5.38 -0.11
C MET A 28 4.19 -5.98 -1.47
N GLY A 29 4.72 -5.18 -2.39
CA GLY A 29 5.04 -5.67 -3.73
C GLY A 29 5.70 -4.63 -4.62
N TRP A 30 5.53 -4.83 -5.92
CA TRP A 30 6.03 -3.98 -6.98
C TRP A 30 4.91 -3.69 -7.99
N LEU A 31 4.81 -2.45 -8.46
CA LEU A 31 3.79 -1.97 -9.39
C LEU A 31 4.44 -1.11 -10.48
N SER A 32 4.10 -1.34 -11.75
CA SER A 32 4.84 -0.77 -12.89
C SER A 32 4.66 0.74 -13.12
N TRP A 33 3.60 1.37 -12.57
CA TRP A 33 3.11 2.66 -13.06
C TRP A 33 4.10 3.82 -12.90
N GLU A 34 4.55 4.14 -11.70
CA GLU A 34 5.32 5.37 -11.47
C GLU A 34 6.61 5.41 -12.30
N ARG A 35 7.36 4.29 -12.31
CA ARG A 35 8.65 4.22 -12.99
C ARG A 35 8.55 3.97 -14.50
N PHE A 36 7.63 3.11 -14.95
CA PHE A 36 7.59 2.64 -16.34
C PHE A 36 6.43 3.23 -17.15
N ARG A 37 5.41 3.77 -16.47
CA ARG A 37 4.27 4.49 -17.05
C ARG A 37 3.63 3.69 -18.18
N CYS A 38 3.15 4.37 -19.22
CA CYS A 38 2.56 3.77 -20.41
C CYS A 38 3.58 3.60 -21.56
N ASN A 39 4.83 3.24 -21.27
CA ASN A 39 5.83 3.01 -22.32
C ASN A 39 5.49 1.73 -23.10
N THR A 40 5.03 1.86 -24.34
CA THR A 40 4.67 0.72 -25.21
C THR A 40 5.62 0.54 -26.40
N ASP A 41 6.67 1.36 -26.50
CA ASP A 41 7.63 1.33 -27.60
C ASP A 41 8.73 0.29 -27.36
N CYS A 42 8.37 -0.99 -27.45
CA CYS A 42 9.33 -2.09 -27.31
C CYS A 42 10.31 -2.21 -28.48
N ALA A 43 10.11 -1.47 -29.58
CA ALA A 43 11.03 -1.50 -30.71
C ALA A 43 12.27 -0.65 -30.41
N ASN A 44 12.08 0.54 -29.83
CA ASN A 44 13.17 1.46 -29.51
C ASN A 44 13.62 1.39 -28.04
N ASP A 45 12.77 0.89 -27.13
CA ASP A 45 13.06 0.77 -25.70
C ASP A 45 12.62 -0.59 -25.11
N PRO A 46 13.19 -1.71 -25.63
CA PRO A 46 12.74 -3.07 -25.32
C PRO A 46 12.92 -3.47 -23.86
N ASP A 47 13.83 -2.81 -23.13
CA ASP A 47 14.11 -3.13 -21.74
C ASP A 47 13.18 -2.37 -20.77
N ASN A 48 12.52 -1.29 -21.18
CA ASN A 48 11.64 -0.50 -20.29
C ASN A 48 10.18 -0.43 -20.72
N CYS A 49 9.83 -0.95 -21.91
CA CYS A 49 8.45 -1.02 -22.33
C CYS A 49 7.64 -2.00 -21.47
N ILE A 50 6.35 -1.71 -21.29
CA ILE A 50 5.37 -2.56 -20.63
C ILE A 50 5.18 -3.83 -21.46
N SER A 51 5.84 -4.90 -21.04
CA SER A 51 5.92 -6.18 -21.74
C SER A 51 6.08 -7.34 -20.75
N GLU A 52 5.71 -8.55 -21.17
CA GLU A 52 5.89 -9.78 -20.39
C GLU A 52 7.32 -9.90 -19.84
N ARG A 53 8.33 -9.58 -20.65
CA ARG A 53 9.74 -9.63 -20.26
C ARG A 53 10.06 -8.73 -19.08
N LEU A 54 9.49 -7.51 -19.03
CA LEU A 54 9.70 -6.58 -17.91
C LEU A 54 9.25 -7.23 -16.60
N PHE A 55 8.03 -7.78 -16.58
CA PHE A 55 7.46 -8.38 -15.37
C PHE A 55 8.17 -9.67 -14.95
N GLN A 56 8.62 -10.49 -15.90
CA GLN A 56 9.45 -11.68 -15.60
C GLN A 56 10.76 -11.29 -14.92
N ILE A 57 11.46 -10.26 -15.43
CA ILE A 57 12.72 -9.78 -14.83
C ILE A 57 12.48 -9.22 -13.42
N MET A 58 11.43 -8.41 -13.24
CA MET A 58 11.12 -7.85 -11.92
C MET A 58 10.74 -8.94 -10.91
N ALA A 59 9.99 -9.96 -11.34
CA ALA A 59 9.66 -11.11 -10.52
C ALA A 59 10.90 -11.90 -10.09
N ASP A 60 11.82 -12.18 -11.02
CA ASP A 60 13.06 -12.88 -10.69
C ASP A 60 13.91 -12.05 -9.70
N LEU A 61 14.04 -10.73 -9.92
CA LEU A 61 14.81 -9.86 -9.04
C LEU A 61 14.18 -9.69 -7.66
N LEU A 62 12.86 -9.66 -7.53
CA LEU A 62 12.22 -9.66 -6.21
C LEU A 62 12.68 -10.85 -5.37
N VAL A 63 12.84 -12.02 -5.98
CA VAL A 63 13.33 -13.22 -5.31
C VAL A 63 14.85 -13.17 -5.09
N THR A 64 15.63 -12.98 -6.16
CA THR A 64 17.11 -13.10 -6.09
C THR A 64 17.77 -11.99 -5.30
N GLU A 65 17.16 -10.79 -5.27
CA GLU A 65 17.71 -9.63 -4.57
C GLU A 65 17.19 -9.47 -3.13
N GLY A 66 16.34 -10.40 -2.67
CA GLY A 66 15.93 -10.53 -1.27
C GLY A 66 14.66 -9.77 -0.86
N TYR A 67 13.97 -9.10 -1.79
CA TYR A 67 12.72 -8.39 -1.51
C TYR A 67 11.60 -9.34 -1.08
N ALA A 68 11.44 -10.47 -1.76
CA ALA A 68 10.48 -11.51 -1.38
C ALA A 68 10.77 -12.04 0.04
N SER A 69 12.05 -12.11 0.45
CA SER A 69 12.44 -12.58 1.78
C SER A 69 12.07 -11.62 2.93
N VAL A 70 11.74 -10.36 2.61
CA VAL A 70 11.29 -9.36 3.60
C VAL A 70 9.78 -9.07 3.47
N GLY A 71 9.08 -9.71 2.53
CA GLY A 71 7.61 -9.64 2.41
C GLY A 71 7.07 -9.09 1.10
N TYR A 72 7.89 -8.56 0.19
CA TYR A 72 7.40 -8.06 -1.11
C TYR A 72 6.99 -9.25 -2.00
N GLU A 73 5.70 -9.53 -2.07
CA GLU A 73 5.17 -10.72 -2.74
C GLU A 73 4.34 -10.44 -3.99
N TYR A 74 3.81 -9.23 -4.18
CA TYR A 74 2.98 -8.88 -5.35
C TYR A 74 3.80 -8.31 -6.51
N VAL A 75 3.52 -8.76 -7.73
CA VAL A 75 4.00 -8.18 -9.00
C VAL A 75 2.80 -7.72 -9.80
N ASN A 76 2.56 -6.40 -9.81
CA ASN A 76 1.34 -5.81 -10.33
C ASN A 76 1.60 -5.10 -11.67
N ILE A 77 0.87 -5.54 -12.70
CA ILE A 77 0.73 -4.80 -13.95
C ILE A 77 -0.20 -3.62 -13.73
N ASP A 78 0.18 -2.44 -14.23
CA ASP A 78 -0.69 -1.26 -14.31
C ASP A 78 -1.26 -1.05 -15.72
N ASP A 79 -1.75 0.14 -16.06
CA ASP A 79 -2.35 0.43 -17.36
C ASP A 79 -1.41 0.09 -18.56
N CYS A 80 -2.00 0.04 -19.75
CA CYS A 80 -1.32 -0.15 -21.04
C CYS A 80 -0.84 -1.58 -21.37
N TRP A 81 -1.33 -2.61 -20.69
CA TRP A 81 -1.06 -4.01 -21.03
C TRP A 81 -1.93 -4.57 -22.17
N LEU A 82 -3.07 -3.92 -22.40
CA LEU A 82 -4.15 -4.35 -23.31
C LEU A 82 -3.82 -4.10 -24.80
N GLU A 83 -4.51 -4.84 -25.67
CA GLU A 83 -4.83 -4.42 -27.03
C GLU A 83 -5.76 -3.20 -27.02
N ARG A 84 -5.82 -2.47 -28.14
CA ARG A 84 -6.74 -1.31 -28.28
C ARG A 84 -8.22 -1.69 -28.45
N HIS A 85 -8.52 -2.99 -28.52
CA HIS A 85 -9.87 -3.52 -28.70
C HIS A 85 -10.03 -4.84 -27.95
N ARG A 86 -11.27 -5.14 -27.56
CA ARG A 86 -11.65 -6.44 -27.01
C ARG A 86 -11.75 -7.49 -28.11
N GLY A 87 -11.70 -8.75 -27.72
CA GLY A 87 -12.02 -9.87 -28.61
C GLY A 87 -13.48 -9.82 -29.08
N THR A 88 -13.80 -10.59 -30.11
CA THR A 88 -15.19 -10.69 -30.64
C THR A 88 -16.17 -11.30 -29.64
N ASP A 89 -15.67 -11.98 -28.62
CA ASP A 89 -16.39 -12.55 -27.49
C ASP A 89 -16.54 -11.58 -26.30
N GLY A 90 -16.04 -10.34 -26.44
CA GLY A 90 -16.08 -9.31 -25.40
C GLY A 90 -14.94 -9.41 -24.37
N LYS A 91 -14.08 -10.42 -24.45
CA LYS A 91 -12.97 -10.62 -23.50
C LYS A 91 -11.84 -9.60 -23.71
N LEU A 92 -11.12 -9.28 -22.64
CA LEU A 92 -9.89 -8.49 -22.70
C LEU A 92 -8.80 -9.28 -23.42
N LEU A 93 -8.00 -8.57 -24.21
CA LEU A 93 -6.85 -9.12 -24.92
C LEU A 93 -5.60 -8.39 -24.46
N ALA A 94 -4.58 -9.13 -24.04
CA ALA A 94 -3.25 -8.54 -23.87
C ALA A 94 -2.61 -8.27 -25.23
N ASP A 95 -1.80 -7.24 -25.31
CA ASP A 95 -1.08 -6.92 -26.54
C ASP A 95 -0.20 -8.09 -26.98
N HIS A 96 -0.49 -8.66 -28.15
CA HIS A 96 0.13 -9.91 -28.60
C HIS A 96 1.64 -9.78 -28.91
N LYS A 97 2.15 -8.57 -29.14
CA LYS A 97 3.57 -8.35 -29.39
C LYS A 97 4.34 -8.21 -28.09
N ARG A 98 3.73 -7.58 -27.08
CA ARG A 98 4.37 -7.29 -25.80
C ARG A 98 4.16 -8.40 -24.77
N PHE A 99 3.07 -9.15 -24.89
CA PHE A 99 2.72 -10.31 -24.06
C PHE A 99 2.45 -11.55 -24.93
N PRO A 100 3.44 -12.03 -25.70
CA PRO A 100 3.24 -13.07 -26.70
C PRO A 100 2.78 -14.41 -26.10
N SER A 101 3.10 -14.70 -24.84
CA SER A 101 2.66 -15.92 -24.15
C SER A 101 1.27 -15.79 -23.49
N GLY A 102 0.73 -14.57 -23.40
CA GLY A 102 -0.52 -14.24 -22.74
C GLY A 102 -0.44 -14.11 -21.22
N ILE A 103 -1.48 -13.52 -20.61
CA ILE A 103 -1.50 -13.17 -19.18
C ILE A 103 -1.48 -14.40 -18.26
N LYS A 104 -2.19 -15.48 -18.61
CA LYS A 104 -2.16 -16.72 -17.81
C LYS A 104 -0.73 -17.26 -17.66
N ALA A 105 0.04 -17.28 -18.76
CA ALA A 105 1.41 -17.78 -18.74
C ALA A 105 2.32 -16.89 -17.89
N LEU A 106 2.13 -15.57 -17.92
CA LEU A 106 2.85 -14.64 -17.06
C LEU A 106 2.48 -14.82 -15.58
N SER A 107 1.19 -15.01 -15.27
CA SER A 107 0.74 -15.35 -13.92
C SER A 107 1.38 -16.64 -13.42
N ASP A 108 1.35 -17.72 -14.21
CA ASP A 108 2.02 -19.00 -13.89
C ASP A 108 3.52 -18.84 -13.66
N TYR A 109 4.19 -18.00 -14.49
CA TYR A 109 5.59 -17.68 -14.31
C TYR A 109 5.82 -17.05 -12.94
N ILE A 110 5.06 -16.02 -12.57
CA ILE A 110 5.19 -15.31 -11.30
C ILE A 110 4.90 -16.24 -10.11
N HIS A 111 3.86 -17.06 -10.19
CA HIS A 111 3.54 -18.05 -9.15
C HIS A 111 4.63 -19.09 -8.97
N SER A 112 5.29 -19.53 -10.04
CA SER A 112 6.40 -20.49 -9.94
C SER A 112 7.63 -19.94 -9.23
N ARG A 113 7.69 -18.62 -9.00
CA ARG A 113 8.70 -17.93 -8.16
C ARG A 113 8.23 -17.75 -6.70
N GLY A 114 7.04 -18.24 -6.35
CA GLY A 114 6.43 -18.05 -5.04
C GLY A 114 5.88 -16.63 -4.82
N LEU A 115 5.71 -15.86 -5.90
CA LEU A 115 5.13 -14.51 -5.87
C LEU A 115 3.66 -14.55 -6.27
N LYS A 116 2.98 -13.40 -6.17
CA LYS A 116 1.57 -13.18 -6.49
C LYS A 116 1.44 -12.23 -7.67
N PHE A 117 0.50 -12.50 -8.56
CA PHE A 117 0.30 -11.70 -9.76
C PHE A 117 -0.84 -10.70 -9.60
N GLY A 118 -0.61 -9.44 -9.94
CA GLY A 118 -1.65 -8.42 -9.97
C GLY A 118 -1.89 -7.83 -11.35
N ILE A 119 -3.14 -7.45 -11.60
CA ILE A 119 -3.59 -6.82 -12.84
C ILE A 119 -4.29 -5.48 -12.57
N TYR A 120 -4.32 -4.65 -13.59
CA TYR A 120 -5.01 -3.37 -13.61
C TYR A 120 -6.19 -3.41 -14.56
N GLU A 121 -7.26 -2.74 -14.15
CA GLU A 121 -8.33 -2.35 -15.04
C GLU A 121 -8.98 -1.03 -14.57
N ASP A 122 -9.96 -0.51 -15.32
CA ASP A 122 -10.66 0.75 -15.01
C ASP A 122 -12.19 0.58 -15.00
N TYR A 123 -12.85 1.06 -13.94
CA TYR A 123 -14.32 1.25 -13.91
C TYR A 123 -14.75 2.41 -14.80
N GLY A 124 -14.58 2.26 -16.10
CA GLY A 124 -14.80 3.29 -17.10
C GLY A 124 -15.13 2.70 -18.46
N ASN A 125 -15.46 3.58 -19.43
CA ASN A 125 -15.52 3.17 -20.84
C ASN A 125 -14.12 2.86 -21.39
N PHE A 126 -13.11 3.53 -20.85
CA PHE A 126 -11.72 3.36 -21.18
C PHE A 126 -10.86 3.44 -19.92
N THR A 127 -9.69 2.83 -19.94
CA THR A 127 -8.63 3.12 -18.97
C THR A 127 -8.13 4.55 -19.12
N CYS A 128 -7.42 5.08 -18.13
CA CYS A 128 -6.84 6.42 -18.19
C CYS A 128 -5.95 6.65 -19.43
N ALA A 129 -5.26 5.62 -19.95
CA ALA A 129 -4.46 5.69 -21.19
C ALA A 129 -5.24 5.35 -22.48
N GLY A 130 -6.57 5.22 -22.39
CA GLY A 130 -7.46 5.02 -23.52
C GLY A 130 -7.49 3.58 -24.06
N TYR A 131 -7.27 2.57 -23.21
CA TYR A 131 -7.53 1.16 -23.52
C TYR A 131 -8.95 0.77 -23.11
N PRO A 132 -9.51 -0.38 -23.53
CA PRO A 132 -10.89 -0.75 -23.18
C PRO A 132 -11.10 -0.89 -21.66
N GLY A 133 -12.10 -0.21 -21.08
CA GLY A 133 -12.47 -0.34 -19.65
C GLY A 133 -13.61 -1.34 -19.41
N ILE A 134 -14.01 -1.58 -18.14
CA ILE A 134 -14.96 -2.67 -17.78
C ILE A 134 -16.45 -2.36 -17.90
N ILE A 135 -16.88 -1.11 -18.14
CA ILE A 135 -18.33 -0.82 -18.13
C ILE A 135 -19.07 -1.68 -19.17
N GLY A 136 -20.02 -2.50 -18.71
CA GLY A 136 -20.79 -3.46 -19.52
C GLY A 136 -20.14 -4.85 -19.68
N TYR A 137 -18.94 -5.06 -19.15
CA TYR A 137 -18.17 -6.31 -19.21
C TYR A 137 -17.72 -6.79 -17.82
N GLU A 138 -18.24 -6.19 -16.74
CA GLU A 138 -17.75 -6.35 -15.37
C GLU A 138 -17.69 -7.81 -14.91
N GLU A 139 -18.73 -8.60 -15.21
CA GLU A 139 -18.79 -10.03 -14.85
C GLU A 139 -17.81 -10.88 -15.66
N ILE A 140 -17.69 -10.59 -16.96
CA ILE A 140 -16.81 -11.32 -17.88
C ILE A 140 -15.35 -11.08 -17.49
N ASP A 141 -14.99 -9.83 -17.20
CA ASP A 141 -13.63 -9.45 -16.84
C ASP A 141 -13.24 -10.03 -15.48
N ALA A 142 -14.15 -10.02 -14.50
CA ALA A 142 -13.91 -10.69 -13.20
C ALA A 142 -13.65 -12.20 -13.38
N LEU A 143 -14.48 -12.89 -14.18
CA LEU A 143 -14.27 -14.30 -14.51
C LEU A 143 -12.94 -14.54 -15.23
N GLN A 144 -12.58 -13.68 -16.18
CA GLN A 144 -11.32 -13.79 -16.92
C GLN A 144 -10.10 -13.61 -16.01
N PHE A 145 -10.15 -12.69 -15.04
CA PHE A 145 -9.08 -12.54 -14.05
C PHE A 145 -8.93 -13.78 -13.16
N ALA A 146 -10.03 -14.42 -12.79
CA ALA A 146 -10.00 -15.70 -12.08
C ALA A 146 -9.44 -16.84 -12.95
N GLU A 147 -9.85 -16.93 -14.23
CA GLU A 147 -9.31 -17.88 -15.21
C GLU A 147 -7.79 -17.72 -15.38
N TRP A 148 -7.30 -16.48 -15.33
CA TRP A 148 -5.88 -16.14 -15.40
C TRP A 148 -5.12 -16.30 -14.10
N ASP A 149 -5.78 -16.72 -13.02
CA ASP A 149 -5.19 -16.93 -11.71
C ASP A 149 -4.58 -15.64 -11.08
N VAL A 150 -5.17 -14.47 -11.38
CA VAL A 150 -4.79 -13.16 -10.81
C VAL A 150 -5.04 -13.09 -9.31
N ASP A 151 -4.10 -12.63 -8.50
CA ASP A 151 -4.22 -12.52 -7.03
C ASP A 151 -4.56 -11.12 -6.52
N TYR A 152 -4.39 -10.09 -7.36
CA TYR A 152 -4.58 -8.68 -7.02
C TYR A 152 -5.20 -7.94 -8.21
N VAL A 153 -6.23 -7.14 -7.97
CA VAL A 153 -6.88 -6.31 -9.00
C VAL A 153 -6.89 -4.86 -8.53
N LYS A 154 -6.22 -3.98 -9.27
CA LYS A 154 -6.42 -2.53 -9.18
C LYS A 154 -7.53 -2.14 -10.14
N LEU A 155 -8.56 -1.46 -9.64
CA LEU A 155 -9.62 -0.89 -10.45
C LEU A 155 -9.59 0.64 -10.35
N ASP A 156 -9.21 1.26 -11.46
CA ASP A 156 -9.20 2.71 -11.66
C ASP A 156 -10.61 3.25 -11.97
N GLY A 157 -10.75 4.53 -12.29
CA GLY A 157 -12.06 5.16 -12.49
C GLY A 157 -12.09 6.31 -13.49
N CYS A 158 -11.17 6.32 -14.47
CA CYS A 158 -11.22 7.29 -15.57
C CYS A 158 -12.44 7.03 -16.46
N TYR A 159 -12.87 8.04 -17.22
CA TYR A 159 -13.98 7.90 -18.18
C TYR A 159 -15.31 7.36 -17.60
N ALA A 160 -15.53 7.57 -16.30
CA ALA A 160 -16.71 7.20 -15.55
C ALA A 160 -17.34 8.41 -14.87
N LEU A 161 -18.62 8.31 -14.50
CA LEU A 161 -19.25 9.32 -13.67
C LEU A 161 -19.00 8.99 -12.18
N PRO A 162 -18.46 9.91 -11.37
CA PRO A 162 -18.20 9.66 -9.95
C PRO A 162 -19.43 9.23 -9.12
N TYR A 163 -20.64 9.63 -9.54
CA TYR A 163 -21.89 9.21 -8.92
C TYR A 163 -22.27 7.74 -9.17
N ASP A 164 -21.72 7.11 -10.22
CA ASP A 164 -21.96 5.69 -10.52
C ASP A 164 -21.02 4.76 -9.75
N MET A 165 -19.95 5.29 -9.15
CA MET A 165 -18.90 4.50 -8.50
C MET A 165 -19.39 3.71 -7.27
N ASP A 166 -20.33 4.25 -6.50
CA ASP A 166 -20.98 3.52 -5.39
C ASP A 166 -21.60 2.19 -5.85
N ARG A 167 -22.22 2.18 -7.04
CA ARG A 167 -22.76 0.96 -7.64
C ARG A 167 -21.67 0.14 -8.31
N GLY A 168 -20.84 0.78 -9.11
CA GLY A 168 -19.83 0.15 -9.96
C GLY A 168 -18.81 -0.68 -9.20
N TYR A 169 -18.11 -0.05 -8.27
CA TYR A 169 -17.05 -0.72 -7.50
C TYR A 169 -17.60 -1.83 -6.62
N THR A 170 -18.79 -1.63 -6.02
CA THR A 170 -19.43 -2.65 -5.19
C THR A 170 -19.95 -3.82 -6.01
N GLN A 171 -20.47 -3.58 -7.21
CA GLN A 171 -20.88 -4.61 -8.15
C GLN A 171 -19.68 -5.44 -8.64
N PHE A 172 -18.59 -4.78 -9.08
CA PHE A 172 -17.40 -5.48 -9.54
C PHE A 172 -16.76 -6.31 -8.41
N GLY A 173 -16.69 -5.78 -7.18
CA GLY A 173 -16.23 -6.54 -6.01
C GLY A 173 -17.06 -7.80 -5.74
N ARG A 174 -18.39 -7.77 -6.00
CA ARG A 174 -19.24 -8.97 -5.91
C ARG A 174 -18.95 -9.97 -7.02
N PHE A 175 -18.69 -9.52 -8.24
CA PHE A 175 -18.29 -10.40 -9.34
C PHE A 175 -16.94 -11.07 -9.08
N LEU A 176 -15.95 -10.33 -8.56
CA LEU A 176 -14.68 -10.92 -8.11
C LEU A 176 -14.92 -12.02 -7.08
N ASN A 177 -15.75 -11.76 -6.06
CA ASN A 177 -16.08 -12.75 -5.04
C ASN A 177 -16.83 -13.98 -5.60
N SER A 178 -17.75 -13.79 -6.55
CA SER A 178 -18.53 -14.89 -7.13
C SER A 178 -17.70 -15.84 -8.01
N THR A 179 -16.51 -15.43 -8.43
CA THR A 179 -15.57 -16.34 -9.13
C THR A 179 -15.06 -17.47 -8.22
N GLY A 180 -15.12 -17.29 -6.90
CA GLY A 180 -14.56 -18.23 -5.92
C GLY A 180 -13.05 -18.15 -5.76
N LYS A 181 -12.34 -17.32 -6.54
CA LYS A 181 -10.92 -17.05 -6.35
C LYS A 181 -10.73 -15.80 -5.49
N ALA A 182 -9.97 -15.94 -4.40
CA ALA A 182 -9.64 -14.82 -3.53
C ALA A 182 -8.65 -13.88 -4.24
N MET A 183 -9.04 -12.61 -4.38
CA MET A 183 -8.27 -11.55 -5.02
C MET A 183 -8.23 -10.31 -4.13
N VAL A 184 -7.05 -9.73 -3.93
CA VAL A 184 -6.92 -8.40 -3.30
C VAL A 184 -7.59 -7.39 -4.23
N TYR A 185 -8.52 -6.59 -3.71
CA TYR A 185 -9.22 -5.59 -4.52
C TYR A 185 -8.86 -4.17 -4.10
N SER A 186 -8.14 -3.48 -4.98
CA SER A 186 -7.62 -2.12 -4.81
C SER A 186 -8.46 -1.12 -5.58
N CYS A 187 -9.14 -0.22 -4.88
CA CYS A 187 -10.14 0.67 -5.46
C CYS A 187 -9.66 2.12 -5.57
N SER A 188 -9.65 2.69 -6.77
CA SER A 188 -9.44 4.14 -6.93
C SER A 188 -10.70 4.99 -6.65
N TRP A 189 -11.80 4.35 -6.23
CA TRP A 189 -13.10 4.98 -6.00
C TRP A 189 -13.05 6.31 -5.22
N PRO A 190 -12.43 6.41 -4.03
CA PRO A 190 -12.55 7.62 -3.22
C PRO A 190 -11.93 8.85 -3.87
N VAL A 191 -10.77 8.73 -4.53
CA VAL A 191 -10.07 9.89 -5.12
C VAL A 191 -10.94 10.59 -6.18
N TYR A 192 -11.63 9.85 -7.04
CA TYR A 192 -12.51 10.42 -8.06
C TYR A 192 -13.74 11.12 -7.45
N GLN A 193 -14.33 10.54 -6.40
CA GLN A 193 -15.45 11.18 -5.70
C GLN A 193 -15.02 12.46 -4.98
N ILE A 194 -13.86 12.43 -4.32
CA ILE A 194 -13.30 13.61 -3.62
C ILE A 194 -13.10 14.77 -4.60
N TYR A 195 -12.52 14.53 -5.78
CA TYR A 195 -12.37 15.57 -6.80
C TYR A 195 -13.69 16.09 -7.37
N ALA A 196 -14.72 15.25 -7.39
CA ALA A 196 -16.07 15.66 -7.77
C ALA A 196 -16.83 16.41 -6.67
N GLY A 197 -16.22 16.63 -5.49
CA GLY A 197 -16.87 17.23 -4.33
C GLY A 197 -17.88 16.31 -3.64
N ILE A 198 -17.82 15.01 -3.91
CA ILE A 198 -18.66 13.98 -3.31
C ILE A 198 -17.93 13.42 -2.09
N GLN A 199 -18.63 13.31 -0.96
CA GLN A 199 -18.09 12.68 0.25
C GLN A 199 -18.11 11.16 0.09
N PRO A 200 -16.95 10.48 0.10
CA PRO A 200 -16.91 9.03 -0.07
C PRO A 200 -17.60 8.30 1.09
N ASN A 201 -18.33 7.23 0.77
CA ASN A 201 -18.91 6.35 1.76
C ASN A 201 -17.88 5.31 2.24
N PHE A 202 -17.01 5.70 3.18
CA PHE A 202 -15.95 4.82 3.68
C PHE A 202 -16.46 3.50 4.26
N SER A 203 -17.67 3.45 4.83
CA SER A 203 -18.27 2.21 5.32
C SER A 203 -18.52 1.21 4.18
N ALA A 204 -19.04 1.70 3.04
CA ALA A 204 -19.21 0.86 1.85
C ALA A 204 -17.87 0.47 1.24
N ILE A 205 -16.90 1.40 1.17
CA ILE A 205 -15.56 1.14 0.65
C ILE A 205 -14.85 0.05 1.48
N GLN A 206 -14.84 0.16 2.81
CA GLN A 206 -14.29 -0.87 3.72
C GLN A 206 -14.96 -2.24 3.51
N THR A 207 -16.28 -2.22 3.29
CA THR A 207 -17.05 -3.45 3.07
C THR A 207 -16.67 -4.11 1.75
N HIS A 208 -16.21 -3.36 0.75
CA HIS A 208 -16.09 -3.85 -0.63
C HIS A 208 -14.67 -3.83 -1.22
N CYS A 209 -13.70 -3.20 -0.57
CA CYS A 209 -12.33 -3.02 -1.07
C CYS A 209 -11.31 -3.42 0.00
N ASN A 210 -10.20 -4.04 -0.41
CA ASN A 210 -9.09 -4.32 0.50
C ASN A 210 -8.18 -3.13 0.74
N LEU A 211 -8.13 -2.21 -0.20
CA LEU A 211 -7.43 -0.95 -0.09
C LEU A 211 -7.99 0.06 -1.08
N TRP A 212 -7.74 1.34 -0.85
CA TRP A 212 -8.25 2.39 -1.73
C TRP A 212 -7.37 3.63 -1.79
N ARG A 213 -7.25 4.20 -3.00
CA ARG A 213 -6.53 5.46 -3.25
C ARG A 213 -7.39 6.64 -2.82
N ASN A 214 -6.86 7.46 -1.92
CA ASN A 214 -7.57 8.62 -1.37
C ASN A 214 -7.26 9.95 -2.09
N PHE A 215 -6.13 10.03 -2.78
CA PHE A 215 -5.54 11.30 -3.19
C PHE A 215 -4.74 11.19 -4.48
N ASP A 216 -4.20 12.32 -4.93
CA ASP A 216 -3.40 12.50 -6.14
C ASP A 216 -2.39 11.38 -6.38
N ASP A 217 -2.15 11.07 -7.66
CA ASP A 217 -1.06 10.20 -8.08
C ASP A 217 0.29 10.75 -7.64
N ILE A 218 1.09 9.89 -7.02
CA ILE A 218 2.46 10.21 -6.69
C ILE A 218 3.27 10.41 -7.96
N GLN A 219 4.13 11.43 -7.93
CA GLN A 219 5.11 11.73 -8.97
C GLN A 219 6.50 11.64 -8.36
N ASP A 220 7.50 11.31 -9.17
CA ASP A 220 8.92 11.27 -8.77
C ASP A 220 9.48 12.65 -8.39
N SER A 221 9.03 13.18 -7.26
CA SER A 221 9.43 14.47 -6.72
C SER A 221 9.14 14.53 -5.22
N TRP A 222 10.02 15.20 -4.50
CA TRP A 222 9.80 15.47 -3.08
C TRP A 222 8.51 16.26 -2.80
N ALA A 223 8.16 17.21 -3.69
CA ALA A 223 6.94 17.99 -3.55
C ALA A 223 5.66 17.14 -3.57
N SER A 224 5.62 16.08 -4.40
CA SER A 224 4.51 15.14 -4.44
C SER A 224 4.40 14.33 -3.14
N VAL A 225 5.52 13.81 -2.63
CA VAL A 225 5.58 13.12 -1.33
C VAL A 225 5.08 14.05 -0.21
N GLU A 226 5.56 15.30 -0.17
CA GLU A 226 5.12 16.28 0.82
C GLU A 226 3.62 16.58 0.75
N ASN A 227 3.08 16.72 -0.45
CA ASN A 227 1.65 16.97 -0.64
C ASN A 227 0.80 15.81 -0.11
N ILE A 228 1.20 14.56 -0.37
CA ILE A 228 0.55 13.36 0.16
C ILE A 228 0.64 13.32 1.69
N ILE A 229 1.83 13.55 2.26
CA ILE A 229 2.02 13.61 3.72
C ILE A 229 1.11 14.66 4.36
N ASP A 230 1.01 15.84 3.74
CA ASP A 230 0.15 16.90 4.24
C ASP A 230 -1.34 16.56 4.09
N TYR A 231 -1.77 15.96 2.98
CA TYR A 231 -3.16 15.52 2.81
C TYR A 231 -3.55 14.52 3.91
N TYR A 232 -2.76 13.47 4.10
CA TYR A 232 -3.03 12.45 5.12
C TYR A 232 -2.98 13.03 6.54
N GLY A 233 -2.03 13.93 6.81
CA GLY A 233 -1.88 14.55 8.12
C GLY A 233 -2.93 15.63 8.43
N ASN A 234 -3.47 16.30 7.42
CA ASN A 234 -4.52 17.32 7.56
C ASN A 234 -5.92 16.70 7.66
N ASN A 235 -6.12 15.52 7.04
CA ASN A 235 -7.41 14.82 6.99
C ASN A 235 -7.47 13.57 7.88
N GLN A 236 -6.51 13.38 8.79
CA GLN A 236 -6.35 12.17 9.59
C GLN A 236 -7.55 11.81 10.48
N ASP A 237 -8.37 12.76 10.91
CA ASP A 237 -9.58 12.51 11.71
C ASP A 237 -10.65 11.78 10.89
N LEU A 238 -10.68 12.01 9.58
CA LEU A 238 -11.57 11.32 8.64
C LEU A 238 -10.96 10.01 8.14
N ILE A 239 -9.68 10.01 7.77
CA ILE A 239 -9.05 8.93 6.98
C ILE A 239 -8.57 7.76 7.86
N ALA A 240 -7.80 8.05 8.91
CA ALA A 240 -7.10 7.02 9.66
C ALA A 240 -8.02 6.01 10.39
N PRO A 241 -9.21 6.38 10.92
CA PRO A 241 -10.13 5.41 11.51
C PRO A 241 -10.64 4.34 10.54
N ASN A 242 -10.52 4.57 9.22
CA ASN A 242 -11.02 3.63 8.22
C ASN A 242 -10.01 2.51 7.88
N ALA A 243 -8.74 2.63 8.28
CA ALA A 243 -7.72 1.62 8.03
C ALA A 243 -7.70 0.53 9.09
N GLY A 244 -7.48 -0.72 8.68
CA GLY A 244 -7.35 -1.87 9.55
C GLY A 244 -7.16 -3.18 8.79
N PRO A 245 -7.01 -4.32 9.49
CA PRO A 245 -6.78 -5.62 8.89
C PRO A 245 -7.84 -6.02 7.85
N GLY A 246 -7.47 -5.93 6.57
CA GLY A 246 -8.32 -6.27 5.43
C GLY A 246 -8.81 -5.07 4.63
N HIS A 247 -8.59 -3.84 5.09
CA HIS A 247 -9.10 -2.60 4.48
C HIS A 247 -8.17 -1.40 4.76
N TRP A 248 -7.34 -0.99 3.78
CA TRP A 248 -6.26 0.00 3.98
C TRP A 248 -6.43 1.29 3.18
N ASN A 249 -5.99 2.41 3.76
CA ASN A 249 -5.79 3.62 2.99
C ASN A 249 -4.51 3.51 2.15
N ASP A 250 -4.57 3.90 0.87
CA ASP A 250 -3.45 3.86 -0.06
C ASP A 250 -2.96 5.29 -0.40
N PRO A 251 -1.81 5.73 0.13
CA PRO A 251 -1.15 6.98 -0.23
C PRO A 251 -0.31 6.89 -1.53
N ASP A 252 -0.51 5.83 -2.33
CA ASP A 252 0.18 5.53 -3.57
C ASP A 252 1.60 4.96 -3.39
N MET A 253 2.26 4.64 -4.50
CA MET A 253 3.51 3.87 -4.57
C MET A 253 4.71 4.50 -3.84
N LEU A 254 5.67 3.64 -3.50
CA LEU A 254 7.02 4.03 -3.09
C LEU A 254 7.87 4.35 -4.32
N ILE A 255 8.46 5.56 -4.36
CA ILE A 255 9.34 6.05 -5.45
C ILE A 255 10.82 5.99 -5.06
N ILE A 256 11.14 5.21 -4.04
CA ILE A 256 12.48 5.07 -3.47
C ILE A 256 13.37 4.35 -4.49
N GLY A 257 14.46 5.01 -4.87
CA GLY A 257 15.41 4.50 -5.86
C GLY A 257 15.21 5.02 -7.28
N ASN A 258 14.19 5.86 -7.51
CA ASN A 258 14.03 6.61 -8.76
C ASN A 258 14.94 7.85 -8.77
N PHE A 259 14.49 8.95 -9.36
CA PHE A 259 15.33 10.10 -9.71
C PHE A 259 15.08 11.33 -8.82
N GLY A 260 13.87 11.48 -8.29
CA GLY A 260 13.39 12.70 -7.65
C GLY A 260 13.60 12.81 -6.15
N LEU A 261 13.95 11.71 -5.47
CA LEU A 261 14.21 11.70 -4.03
C LEU A 261 15.70 11.61 -3.69
N SER A 262 16.14 12.50 -2.80
CA SER A 262 17.41 12.34 -2.08
C SER A 262 17.35 11.16 -1.12
N TYR A 263 18.51 10.74 -0.60
CA TYR A 263 18.58 9.68 0.41
C TYR A 263 17.74 9.98 1.66
N GLU A 264 17.79 11.21 2.17
CA GLU A 264 17.00 11.63 3.33
C GLU A 264 15.49 11.64 3.04
N GLN A 265 15.10 12.08 1.85
CA GLN A 265 13.70 12.10 1.42
C GLN A 265 13.14 10.69 1.22
N ALA A 266 13.95 9.77 0.69
CA ALA A 266 13.60 8.35 0.58
C ALA A 266 13.39 7.70 1.96
N LYS A 267 14.27 7.99 2.93
CA LYS A 267 14.07 7.56 4.33
C LYS A 267 12.75 8.11 4.89
N THR A 268 12.44 9.37 4.60
CA THR A 268 11.19 10.00 5.06
C THR A 268 9.96 9.35 4.45
N GLN A 269 9.94 9.07 3.14
CA GLN A 269 8.82 8.37 2.50
C GLN A 269 8.58 7.01 3.16
N PHE A 270 9.61 6.17 3.27
CA PHE A 270 9.45 4.82 3.82
C PHE A 270 8.97 4.82 5.28
N ALA A 271 9.51 5.73 6.09
CA ALA A 271 9.09 5.87 7.48
C ALA A 271 7.63 6.30 7.60
N ILE A 272 7.18 7.26 6.79
CA ILE A 272 5.81 7.77 6.88
C ILE A 272 4.79 6.79 6.30
N TRP A 273 5.08 6.13 5.19
CA TRP A 273 4.22 5.07 4.67
C TRP A 273 4.03 3.96 5.73
N SER A 274 5.11 3.57 6.41
CA SER A 274 5.05 2.58 7.49
C SER A 274 4.23 3.04 8.71
N ILE A 275 4.35 4.32 9.09
CA ILE A 275 3.52 4.92 10.15
C ILE A 275 2.05 4.95 9.73
N LEU A 276 1.76 5.23 8.47
CA LEU A 276 0.40 5.28 7.92
C LEU A 276 -0.23 3.89 7.75
N ALA A 277 0.52 2.80 7.96
CA ALA A 277 0.09 1.43 7.63
C ALA A 277 -0.34 1.34 6.15
N ALA A 278 0.46 1.95 5.29
CA ALA A 278 0.22 2.02 3.86
C ALA A 278 0.70 0.74 3.15
N PRO A 279 0.12 0.38 1.99
CA PRO A 279 0.74 -0.60 1.11
C PRO A 279 2.18 -0.19 0.78
N LEU A 280 3.12 -1.13 0.87
CA LEU A 280 4.51 -0.91 0.45
C LEU A 280 4.69 -1.44 -0.97
N LEU A 281 4.07 -0.73 -1.93
CA LEU A 281 4.15 -1.05 -3.36
C LEU A 281 5.27 -0.23 -4.01
N MET A 282 6.40 -0.87 -4.30
CA MET A 282 7.54 -0.24 -4.98
C MET A 282 7.20 0.03 -6.44
N SER A 283 7.64 1.17 -6.97
CA SER A 283 7.66 1.39 -8.41
C SER A 283 9.03 1.94 -8.80
N VAL A 284 9.97 1.04 -9.07
CA VAL A 284 11.39 1.35 -9.32
C VAL A 284 12.00 0.27 -10.20
N ASP A 285 13.06 0.59 -10.93
CA ASP A 285 13.82 -0.38 -11.70
C ASP A 285 14.77 -1.18 -10.81
N LEU A 286 14.40 -2.42 -10.47
CA LEU A 286 15.18 -3.29 -9.59
C LEU A 286 16.52 -3.74 -10.21
N ARG A 287 16.69 -3.62 -11.53
CA ARG A 287 17.95 -3.98 -12.21
C ARG A 287 19.08 -3.01 -11.87
N THR A 288 18.74 -1.76 -11.57
CA THR A 288 19.70 -0.65 -11.45
C THR A 288 19.54 0.15 -10.17
N ILE A 289 18.68 -0.28 -9.23
CA ILE A 289 18.49 0.41 -7.95
C ILE A 289 19.81 0.50 -7.18
N ARG A 290 20.13 1.69 -6.67
CA ARG A 290 21.36 1.92 -5.90
C ARG A 290 21.31 1.19 -4.55
N PRO A 291 22.43 0.63 -4.06
CA PRO A 291 22.46 -0.14 -2.81
C PRO A 291 21.84 0.59 -1.62
N GLU A 292 22.12 1.89 -1.45
CA GLU A 292 21.60 2.68 -0.33
C GLU A 292 20.06 2.79 -0.31
N PHE A 293 19.40 2.76 -1.46
CA PHE A 293 17.95 2.77 -1.54
C PHE A 293 17.35 1.38 -1.40
N LYS A 294 18.04 0.36 -1.93
CA LYS A 294 17.69 -1.04 -1.68
C LYS A 294 17.72 -1.36 -0.18
N GLU A 295 18.71 -0.85 0.56
CA GLU A 295 18.79 -1.01 2.01
C GLU A 295 17.60 -0.41 2.76
N ILE A 296 17.09 0.75 2.32
CA ILE A 296 15.86 1.34 2.88
C ILE A 296 14.69 0.37 2.69
N LEU A 297 14.47 -0.09 1.45
CA LEU A 297 13.37 -0.98 1.10
C LEU A 297 13.47 -2.36 1.79
N LEU A 298 14.68 -2.85 2.09
CA LEU A 298 14.89 -4.12 2.80
C LEU A 298 14.92 -3.99 4.33
N ASN A 299 14.67 -2.80 4.88
CA ASN A 299 14.78 -2.58 6.32
C ASN A 299 13.67 -3.32 7.10
N ARG A 300 14.00 -4.53 7.58
CA ARG A 300 13.10 -5.40 8.35
C ARG A 300 12.51 -4.75 9.60
N LYS A 301 13.24 -3.82 10.25
CA LYS A 301 12.74 -3.15 11.45
C LYS A 301 11.57 -2.23 11.10
N ILE A 302 11.69 -1.46 10.03
CA ILE A 302 10.63 -0.54 9.57
C ILE A 302 9.48 -1.31 8.92
N ILE A 303 9.77 -2.35 8.13
CA ILE A 303 8.75 -3.27 7.62
C ILE A 303 7.92 -3.87 8.77
N SER A 304 8.55 -4.24 9.89
CA SER A 304 7.80 -4.75 11.05
C SER A 304 6.87 -3.72 11.70
N VAL A 305 7.15 -2.43 11.54
CA VAL A 305 6.24 -1.36 11.98
C VAL A 305 5.06 -1.27 11.03
N ASP A 306 5.31 -1.31 9.72
CA ASP A 306 4.25 -1.30 8.70
C ASP A 306 3.31 -2.50 8.87
N GLN A 307 3.88 -3.71 8.93
CA GLN A 307 3.23 -5.01 9.02
C GLN A 307 2.77 -5.38 10.45
N ASP A 308 2.68 -4.41 11.37
CA ASP A 308 2.24 -4.68 12.74
C ASP A 308 0.81 -5.24 12.76
N PRO A 309 0.54 -6.37 13.45
CA PRO A 309 -0.73 -7.08 13.37
C PRO A 309 -1.91 -6.34 14.02
N LEU A 310 -1.66 -5.27 14.80
CA LEU A 310 -2.77 -4.43 15.28
C LEU A 310 -3.43 -3.68 14.12
N GLY A 311 -2.70 -3.43 13.03
CA GLY A 311 -3.21 -2.75 11.84
C GLY A 311 -3.70 -1.31 12.10
N ILE A 312 -3.23 -0.67 13.16
CA ILE A 312 -3.65 0.69 13.51
C ILE A 312 -2.82 1.69 12.68
N GLN A 313 -3.48 2.46 11.82
CA GLN A 313 -2.85 3.58 11.13
C GLN A 313 -2.41 4.67 12.12
N GLY A 314 -1.18 5.15 11.97
CA GLY A 314 -0.61 6.22 12.77
C GLY A 314 -1.12 7.61 12.41
N ARG A 315 -0.72 8.60 13.20
CA ARG A 315 -1.21 9.99 13.15
C ARG A 315 -0.08 11.00 13.30
N ARG A 316 -0.25 12.20 12.74
CA ARG A 316 0.58 13.36 13.05
C ARG A 316 0.15 13.93 14.39
N ILE A 317 1.06 13.92 15.36
CA ILE A 317 0.81 14.39 16.74
C ILE A 317 1.42 15.76 17.03
N TYR A 318 2.33 16.23 16.18
CA TYR A 318 2.97 17.53 16.32
C TYR A 318 3.28 18.14 14.94
N LYS A 319 3.08 19.45 14.79
CA LYS A 319 3.52 20.23 13.64
C LYS A 319 3.83 21.67 14.08
N HIS A 320 5.09 22.08 14.01
CA HIS A 320 5.48 23.46 14.30
C HIS A 320 6.83 23.81 13.68
N LYS A 321 6.95 24.99 13.06
CA LYS A 321 8.21 25.54 12.51
C LYS A 321 9.01 24.55 11.65
N GLY A 322 8.33 23.81 10.78
CA GLY A 322 8.95 22.82 9.89
C GLY A 322 9.35 21.52 10.58
N ILE A 323 9.00 21.29 11.84
CA ILE A 323 9.16 20.00 12.50
C ILE A 323 7.80 19.32 12.62
N GLU A 324 7.76 18.04 12.27
CA GLU A 324 6.59 17.18 12.48
C GLU A 324 6.97 15.95 13.30
N ILE A 325 6.05 15.48 14.13
CA ILE A 325 6.18 14.20 14.82
C ILE A 325 4.94 13.37 14.54
N TRP A 326 5.15 12.14 14.11
CA TRP A 326 4.12 11.17 13.84
C TRP A 326 4.26 9.97 14.76
N SER A 327 3.15 9.34 15.11
CA SER A 327 3.10 8.21 16.05
C SER A 327 2.12 7.14 15.58
N LYS A 328 2.56 5.88 15.64
CA LYS A 328 1.77 4.68 15.36
C LYS A 328 1.79 3.76 16.59
N PRO A 329 0.64 3.46 17.22
CA PRO A 329 0.55 2.39 18.19
C PRO A 329 0.85 1.04 17.53
N ILE A 330 1.71 0.23 18.14
CA ILE A 330 2.15 -1.07 17.62
C ILE A 330 2.23 -2.10 18.77
N SER A 331 2.35 -3.36 18.39
CA SER A 331 2.63 -4.47 19.29
C SER A 331 4.10 -4.48 19.78
N PRO A 332 4.41 -5.13 20.91
CA PRO A 332 3.49 -5.73 21.88
C PRO A 332 2.71 -4.68 22.67
N VAL A 333 1.54 -5.09 23.19
CA VAL A 333 0.76 -4.34 24.16
C VAL A 333 0.86 -5.06 25.50
N TYR A 334 1.24 -4.36 26.57
CA TYR A 334 1.21 -4.91 27.92
C TYR A 334 0.15 -4.18 28.75
N GLN A 335 -0.82 -4.95 29.26
CA GLN A 335 -2.03 -4.41 29.88
C GLN A 335 -2.73 -3.45 28.91
N ASN A 336 -2.73 -2.14 29.19
CA ASN A 336 -3.33 -1.10 28.34
C ASN A 336 -2.27 -0.16 27.73
N PHE A 337 -0.99 -0.53 27.76
CA PHE A 337 0.10 0.28 27.22
C PHE A 337 0.62 -0.32 25.92
N TYR A 338 0.36 0.38 24.81
CA TYR A 338 0.94 0.07 23.51
C TYR A 338 2.44 0.31 23.49
N SER A 339 3.13 -0.42 22.61
CA SER A 339 4.41 0.04 22.06
C SER A 339 4.13 1.09 20.98
N TYR A 340 5.13 1.88 20.61
CA TYR A 340 4.93 2.95 19.62
C TYR A 340 6.09 3.00 18.62
N ALA A 341 5.76 3.22 17.35
CA ALA A 341 6.69 3.76 16.38
C ALA A 341 6.51 5.28 16.28
N LEU A 342 7.61 6.01 16.21
CA LEU A 342 7.66 7.46 16.21
C LEU A 342 8.53 7.94 15.05
N ALA A 343 8.02 8.84 14.21
CA ALA A 343 8.78 9.45 13.12
C ALA A 343 8.92 10.96 13.36
N PHE A 344 10.16 11.43 13.49
CA PHE A 344 10.52 12.83 13.66
C PHE A 344 11.00 13.36 12.32
N ILE A 345 10.21 14.23 11.69
CA ILE A 345 10.48 14.77 10.36
C ILE A 345 10.92 16.21 10.47
N ASN A 346 11.93 16.56 9.68
CA ASN A 346 12.33 17.94 9.47
C ASN A 346 11.93 18.38 8.05
N ARG A 347 10.81 19.09 7.94
CA ARG A 347 10.28 19.70 6.71
C ARG A 347 11.04 20.94 6.27
N ARG A 348 12.10 21.35 6.98
CA ARG A 348 12.96 22.44 6.52
C ARG A 348 13.75 21.99 5.30
N THR A 349 13.98 22.94 4.40
CA THR A 349 14.77 22.78 3.17
C THR A 349 16.08 23.57 3.21
N ASP A 350 16.41 24.13 4.37
CA ASP A 350 17.55 25.00 4.61
C ASP A 350 18.41 24.53 5.79
N GLY A 351 19.63 25.06 5.86
CA GLY A 351 20.47 25.01 7.05
C GLY A 351 21.02 23.63 7.42
N THR A 352 21.19 23.42 8.72
CA THR A 352 21.79 22.23 9.34
C THR A 352 20.74 21.34 9.97
N PRO A 353 21.10 20.13 10.44
CA PRO A 353 20.16 19.25 11.13
C PRO A 353 19.52 19.93 12.35
N SER A 354 18.23 19.69 12.56
CA SER A 354 17.46 20.29 13.66
C SER A 354 17.48 19.37 14.89
N ASP A 355 17.82 19.93 16.05
CA ASP A 355 17.73 19.24 17.33
C ASP A 355 16.30 19.29 17.88
N ILE A 356 15.69 18.12 18.06
CA ILE A 356 14.36 17.97 18.65
C ILE A 356 14.53 17.32 20.03
N SER A 357 13.98 17.95 21.06
CA SER A 357 14.04 17.46 22.44
C SER A 357 12.66 17.43 23.06
N VAL A 358 12.15 16.24 23.36
CA VAL A 358 10.78 16.02 23.85
C VAL A 358 10.76 14.89 24.87
N THR A 359 9.85 14.95 25.86
CA THR A 359 9.67 13.84 26.80
C THR A 359 8.85 12.72 26.19
N LEU A 360 9.09 11.48 26.62
CA LEU A 360 8.26 10.34 26.19
C LEU A 360 6.76 10.57 26.49
N ARG A 361 6.43 11.20 27.62
CA ARG A 361 5.06 11.55 27.99
C ARG A 361 4.38 12.48 26.98
N GLU A 362 5.10 13.48 26.48
CA GLU A 362 4.58 14.40 25.44
C GLU A 362 4.30 13.68 24.11
N LEU A 363 4.94 12.54 23.86
CA LEU A 363 4.72 11.66 22.70
C LEU A 363 3.62 10.61 22.93
N GLY A 364 2.98 10.59 24.10
CA GLY A 364 1.97 9.60 24.48
C GLY A 364 2.52 8.32 25.14
N LEU A 365 3.84 8.21 25.30
CA LEU A 365 4.49 7.07 25.96
C LEU A 365 4.43 7.24 27.49
N ILE A 366 3.35 6.76 28.10
CA ILE A 366 2.98 7.03 29.51
C ILE A 366 3.19 5.86 30.49
N ASN A 367 3.63 4.69 30.02
CA ASN A 367 3.91 3.55 30.90
C ASN A 367 5.03 3.88 31.90
N ASN A 368 4.72 3.82 33.21
CA ASN A 368 5.68 4.11 34.26
C ASN A 368 6.80 3.06 34.38
N TYR A 369 6.64 1.88 33.78
CA TYR A 369 7.69 0.86 33.69
C TYR A 369 8.69 1.12 32.56
N GLY A 370 8.45 2.15 31.74
CA GLY A 370 9.34 2.60 30.70
C GLY A 370 9.16 1.87 29.37
N TYR A 371 9.97 2.29 28.42
CA TYR A 371 9.99 1.82 27.05
C TYR A 371 11.42 1.54 26.64
N ARG A 372 11.69 0.40 26.02
CA ARG A 372 12.97 0.14 25.36
C ARG A 372 12.95 0.88 24.04
N VAL A 373 13.83 1.86 23.88
CA VAL A 373 13.84 2.75 22.71
C VAL A 373 15.04 2.47 21.82
N GLU A 374 14.79 2.26 20.53
CA GLU A 374 15.83 2.09 19.50
C GLU A 374 15.54 2.93 18.26
N ASP A 375 16.59 3.27 17.51
CA ASP A 375 16.49 3.82 16.15
C ASP A 375 16.31 2.68 15.13
N LEU A 376 15.48 2.93 14.12
CA LEU A 376 15.13 1.94 13.10
C LEU A 376 15.93 2.06 11.82
N TYR A 377 16.62 3.18 11.59
CA TYR A 377 17.58 3.33 10.50
C TYR A 377 19.01 3.13 10.96
N GLU A 378 19.33 3.63 12.16
CA GLU A 378 20.66 3.57 12.72
C GLU A 378 20.76 2.46 13.76
N ASN A 379 21.96 1.89 13.96
CA ASN A 379 22.20 0.90 15.01
C ASN A 379 22.36 1.56 16.40
N ILE A 380 21.38 2.35 16.81
CA ILE A 380 21.38 3.11 18.07
C ILE A 380 20.30 2.55 19.01
N ASN A 381 20.71 2.13 20.20
CA ASN A 381 19.81 1.71 21.27
C ASN A 381 19.91 2.70 22.44
N TYR A 382 18.80 3.32 22.81
CA TYR A 382 18.73 4.31 23.89
C TYR A 382 18.47 3.66 25.26
N GLY A 383 18.35 2.34 25.33
CA GLY A 383 18.00 1.62 26.54
C GLY A 383 16.54 1.81 26.94
N ILE A 384 16.27 1.68 28.23
CA ILE A 384 14.92 1.88 28.79
C ILE A 384 14.76 3.33 29.22
N LEU A 385 13.84 4.02 28.58
CA LEU A 385 13.48 5.41 28.89
C LEU A 385 12.12 5.46 29.58
N PHE A 386 11.97 6.42 30.50
CA PHE A 386 10.74 6.59 31.28
C PHE A 386 9.95 7.78 30.77
N PRO A 387 8.65 7.92 31.10
CA PRO A 387 7.80 8.99 30.58
C PRO A 387 8.34 10.41 30.81
N LYS A 388 9.13 10.64 31.87
CA LYS A 388 9.75 11.95 32.18
C LYS A 388 11.09 12.17 31.48
N THR A 389 11.69 11.14 30.89
CA THR A 389 12.97 11.24 30.19
C THR A 389 12.79 12.02 28.89
N LYS A 390 13.69 12.98 28.64
CA LYS A 390 13.77 13.69 27.36
C LYS A 390 14.61 12.89 26.39
N ILE A 391 14.01 12.52 25.26
CA ILE A 391 14.76 12.04 24.11
C ILE A 391 15.22 13.22 23.26
N LYS A 392 16.44 13.12 22.72
CA LYS A 392 17.02 14.12 21.82
C LYS A 392 17.39 13.44 20.52
N VAL A 393 16.83 13.92 19.42
CA VAL A 393 17.15 13.45 18.08
C VAL A 393 17.58 14.63 17.21
N LYS A 394 18.49 14.37 16.28
CA LYS A 394 18.98 15.36 15.32
C LYS A 394 18.54 14.93 13.94
N VAL A 395 17.70 15.74 13.29
CA VAL A 395 17.02 15.36 12.04
C VAL A 395 17.50 16.25 10.89
N ASN A 396 18.05 15.63 9.86
CA ASN A 396 18.52 16.32 8.65
C ASN A 396 17.36 17.02 7.91
N PRO A 397 17.59 18.15 7.22
CA PRO A 397 16.58 18.77 6.36
C PRO A 397 15.98 17.77 5.37
N SER A 398 14.65 17.77 5.21
CA SER A 398 13.85 16.77 4.45
C SER A 398 14.01 15.30 4.90
N GLY A 399 14.69 15.07 6.01
CA GLY A 399 14.97 13.75 6.56
C GLY A 399 14.07 13.35 7.73
N VAL A 400 14.34 12.15 8.24
CA VAL A 400 13.60 11.53 9.33
C VAL A 400 14.54 10.83 10.30
N VAL A 401 14.20 10.89 11.59
CA VAL A 401 14.64 9.90 12.59
C VAL A 401 13.42 9.07 12.98
N MET A 402 13.52 7.75 12.86
CA MET A 402 12.41 6.85 13.18
C MET A 402 12.80 5.96 14.37
N LEU A 403 11.99 5.99 15.42
CA LEU A 403 12.24 5.25 16.65
C LEU A 403 11.13 4.24 16.92
N LYS A 404 11.48 3.14 17.57
CA LYS A 404 10.52 2.24 18.22
C LYS A 404 10.71 2.31 19.72
N GLY A 405 9.63 2.59 20.46
CA GLY A 405 9.54 2.45 21.90
C GLY A 405 8.71 1.22 22.26
N GLU A 406 9.38 0.12 22.59
CA GLU A 406 8.72 -1.10 23.06
C GLU A 406 8.35 -0.98 24.54
N THR A 407 7.05 -1.09 24.85
CA THR A 407 6.54 -0.98 26.22
C THR A 407 7.11 -2.08 27.13
N GLN A 408 7.46 -1.76 28.38
CA GLN A 408 8.05 -2.71 29.33
C GLN A 408 7.04 -3.15 30.42
N ASN A 409 7.31 -4.28 31.08
CA ASN A 409 6.49 -4.82 32.16
C ASN A 409 7.41 -5.23 33.35
N ILE A 410 6.91 -5.11 34.59
CA ILE A 410 7.58 -5.55 35.82
C ILE A 410 8.04 -7.01 35.74
N ASN A 411 7.25 -7.90 35.13
CA ASN A 411 7.46 -9.34 35.23
C ASN A 411 8.62 -9.90 34.36
N LYS A 412 9.48 -9.04 33.80
CA LYS A 412 10.61 -9.44 32.92
C LYS A 412 11.99 -9.00 33.43
N PHE A 413 12.09 -8.50 34.66
CA PHE A 413 13.37 -8.20 35.33
C PHE A 413 13.67 -9.19 36.45
#